data_AF-A0A0M1NZU8-F1
#
_entry.id   AF-A0A0M1NZU8-F1
#
_cell.length_a   1.000
_cell.length_b   1.000
_cell.length_c   1.000
_cell.angle_alpha   90.00
_cell.angle_beta   90.00
_cell.angle_gamma   90.00
#
_symmetry.space_group_name_H-M   'P 1'
#
loop_
_entity.id
_entity.type
_entity.pdbx_description
1 polymer ?
#
loop_
_entity_poly.entity_id
_entity_poly.type
_entity_poly.pdbx_seq_one_letter_code
_entity_poly.pdbx_strand_id
1 'polypeptide(L)'
;MSLIAVGNKNHFRITEYKNLIRKLIKRGSLFALFKFQTEMIRELTADDEPDFTQKRIVDFLSILKEVTDDCLTCMKCQQPYNFRICTGLSYEKDNAIELTCSGCGGCFTHSEKRSHVTYFNFETWREVENLRKRSRGFTISYRLSYSPKKALLYIYDNKEMRPELWINGNRIFEAEEVKSYWDYSKGLIKQWKMNEELQPVFIQIENAKIYSLDEVSKGD
;
A
#
# COMPACT_ATOMS: atom_id res chain seq x y z
N MET A 1 -22.58 -43.80 15.89
CA MET A 1 -22.97 -42.37 15.95
C MET A 1 -22.51 -41.70 14.67
N SER A 2 -23.45 -41.17 13.90
CA SER A 2 -23.35 -40.92 12.45
C SER A 2 -22.52 -39.68 12.07
N LEU A 3 -21.72 -39.79 11.00
CA LEU A 3 -20.96 -38.73 10.32
C LEU A 3 -21.80 -37.47 10.01
N ILE A 4 -23.13 -37.62 9.85
CA ILE A 4 -24.08 -36.54 9.63
C ILE A 4 -24.14 -35.58 10.84
N ALA A 5 -24.05 -36.11 12.06
CA ALA A 5 -24.08 -35.30 13.29
C ALA A 5 -22.78 -34.50 13.49
N VAL A 6 -21.65 -35.00 12.97
CA VAL A 6 -20.36 -34.30 12.99
C VAL A 6 -20.33 -33.18 11.95
N GLY A 7 -20.85 -33.43 10.74
CA GLY A 7 -20.99 -32.42 9.69
C GLY A 7 -21.85 -31.21 10.12
N ASN A 8 -23.01 -31.46 10.73
CA ASN A 8 -23.89 -30.40 11.23
C ASN A 8 -23.27 -29.60 12.39
N LYS A 9 -22.54 -30.24 13.31
CA LYS A 9 -21.85 -29.54 14.41
C LYS A 9 -20.73 -28.63 13.90
N ASN A 10 -19.96 -29.07 12.91
CA ASN A 10 -18.89 -28.26 12.33
C ASN A 10 -19.43 -27.06 11.54
N HIS A 11 -20.53 -27.25 10.79
CA HIS A 11 -21.19 -26.17 10.07
C HIS A 11 -21.74 -25.07 11.01
N PHE A 12 -22.34 -25.48 12.14
CA PHE A 12 -22.82 -24.56 13.17
C PHE A 12 -21.67 -23.72 13.75
N ARG A 13 -20.55 -24.37 14.12
CA ARG A 13 -19.36 -23.68 14.67
C ARG A 13 -18.74 -22.68 13.70
N ILE A 14 -18.66 -23.02 12.40
CA ILE A 14 -18.16 -22.09 11.37
C ILE A 14 -19.08 -20.87 11.25
N THR A 15 -20.39 -21.09 11.33
CA THR A 15 -21.39 -20.01 11.25
C THR A 15 -21.28 -19.06 12.45
N GLU A 16 -21.13 -19.60 13.66
CA GLU A 16 -20.91 -18.79 14.87
C GLU A 16 -19.61 -17.98 14.77
N TYR A 17 -18.53 -18.59 14.28
CA TYR A 17 -17.25 -17.91 14.07
C TYR A 17 -17.37 -16.77 13.04
N LYS A 18 -18.02 -17.01 11.89
CA LYS A 18 -18.31 -15.96 10.89
C LYS A 18 -19.09 -14.80 11.50
N ASN A 19 -20.10 -15.09 12.33
CA ASN A 19 -20.88 -14.07 13.02
C ASN A 19 -20.04 -13.26 14.02
N LEU A 20 -19.10 -13.89 14.72
CA LEU A 20 -18.16 -13.19 15.59
C LEU A 20 -17.25 -12.25 14.77
N ILE A 21 -16.63 -12.76 13.70
CA ILE A 21 -15.79 -11.95 12.80
C ILE A 21 -16.56 -10.75 12.26
N ARG A 22 -17.81 -10.96 11.82
CA ARG A 22 -18.68 -9.89 11.31
C ARG A 22 -18.88 -8.78 12.33
N LYS A 23 -19.09 -9.12 13.61
CA LYS A 23 -19.22 -8.14 14.70
C LYS A 23 -17.94 -7.35 14.92
N LEU A 24 -16.77 -7.99 14.83
CA LEU A 24 -15.47 -7.34 14.99
C LEU A 24 -15.14 -6.41 13.81
N ILE A 25 -15.39 -6.83 12.57
CA ILE A 25 -15.16 -6.01 11.38
C ILE A 25 -16.01 -4.75 11.40
N LYS A 26 -17.30 -4.86 11.75
CA LYS A 26 -18.20 -3.70 11.89
C LYS A 26 -17.75 -2.69 12.96
N ARG A 27 -16.90 -3.10 13.89
CA ARG A 27 -16.28 -2.23 14.91
C ARG A 27 -14.93 -1.65 14.46
N GLY A 28 -14.51 -1.87 13.21
CA GLY A 28 -13.25 -1.37 12.65
C GLY A 28 -12.04 -2.24 12.98
N SER A 29 -12.23 -3.46 13.48
CA SER A 29 -11.12 -4.31 13.94
C SER A 29 -10.53 -5.23 12.87
N LEU A 30 -10.81 -5.01 11.58
CA LEU A 30 -10.38 -5.93 10.50
C LEU A 30 -8.87 -6.21 10.53
N PHE A 31 -8.03 -5.17 10.53
CA PHE A 31 -6.58 -5.33 10.47
C PHE A 31 -6.01 -5.94 11.75
N ALA A 32 -6.54 -5.54 12.91
CA ALA A 32 -6.15 -6.12 14.20
C ALA A 32 -6.50 -7.61 14.27
N LEU A 33 -7.69 -7.99 13.80
CA LEU A 33 -8.15 -9.38 13.73
C LEU A 33 -7.27 -10.20 12.77
N PHE A 34 -7.01 -9.68 11.58
CA PHE A 34 -6.12 -10.32 10.61
C PHE A 34 -4.75 -10.63 11.26
N LYS A 35 -4.10 -9.60 11.84
CA LYS A 35 -2.78 -9.75 12.46
C LYS A 35 -2.81 -10.78 13.59
N PHE A 36 -3.70 -10.57 14.57
CA PHE A 36 -3.81 -11.44 15.75
C PHE A 36 -4.07 -12.90 15.38
N GLN A 37 -5.00 -13.16 14.47
CA GLN A 37 -5.34 -14.53 14.11
C GLN A 37 -4.22 -15.21 13.32
N THR A 38 -3.52 -14.49 12.44
CA THR A 38 -2.37 -15.04 11.73
C THR A 38 -1.20 -15.35 12.66
N GLU A 39 -0.91 -14.48 13.63
CA GLU A 39 0.09 -14.72 14.68
C GLU A 39 -0.27 -15.94 15.52
N MET A 40 -1.52 -16.01 16.00
CA MET A 40 -2.02 -17.17 16.74
C MET A 40 -1.90 -18.48 15.95
N ILE A 41 -2.24 -18.49 14.66
CA ILE A 41 -2.12 -19.70 13.85
C ILE A 41 -0.64 -20.13 13.80
N ARG A 42 0.28 -19.19 13.53
CA ARG A 42 1.72 -19.50 13.49
C ARG A 42 2.26 -20.02 14.82
N GLU A 43 1.83 -19.44 15.93
CA GLU A 43 2.21 -19.90 17.28
C GLU A 43 1.70 -21.31 17.58
N LEU A 44 0.42 -21.58 17.26
CA LEU A 44 -0.21 -22.86 17.56
C LEU A 44 0.26 -24.00 16.64
N THR A 45 0.80 -23.68 15.46
CA THR A 45 1.29 -24.66 14.48
C THR A 45 2.81 -24.52 14.25
N ALA A 46 3.55 -24.00 15.25
CA ALA A 46 4.99 -23.76 15.14
C ALA A 46 5.80 -25.05 14.93
N ASP A 47 5.33 -26.17 15.49
CA ASP A 47 5.97 -27.49 15.39
C ASP A 47 5.44 -28.32 14.20
N ASP A 48 4.46 -27.81 13.45
CA ASP A 48 3.88 -28.47 12.28
C ASP A 48 4.66 -28.15 10.98
N GLU A 49 4.35 -28.87 9.91
CA GLU A 49 4.90 -28.57 8.58
C GLU A 49 4.50 -27.15 8.10
N PRO A 50 5.43 -26.39 7.49
CA PRO A 50 5.14 -25.01 7.04
C PRO A 50 3.93 -24.89 6.10
N ASP A 51 3.69 -25.90 5.26
CA ASP A 51 2.55 -25.91 4.34
C ASP A 51 1.21 -26.15 5.05
N PHE A 52 1.21 -26.88 6.17
CA PHE A 52 0.04 -27.02 7.03
C PHE A 52 -0.33 -25.67 7.66
N THR A 53 0.64 -24.99 8.26
CA THR A 53 0.48 -23.63 8.82
C THR A 53 -0.07 -22.67 7.78
N GLN A 54 0.53 -22.64 6.58
CA GLN A 54 0.08 -21.75 5.51
C GLN A 54 -1.34 -22.07 5.05
N LYS A 55 -1.72 -23.35 4.97
CA LYS A 55 -3.09 -23.76 4.63
C LYS A 55 -4.11 -23.24 5.65
N ARG A 56 -3.80 -23.32 6.94
CA ARG A 56 -4.67 -22.77 8.01
C ARG A 56 -4.85 -21.27 7.91
N ILE A 57 -3.78 -20.55 7.58
CA ILE A 57 -3.87 -19.11 7.33
C ILE A 57 -4.78 -18.83 6.13
N VAL A 58 -4.59 -19.51 5.01
CA VAL A 58 -5.43 -19.32 3.80
C VAL A 58 -6.91 -19.63 4.07
N ASP A 59 -7.21 -20.69 4.82
CA ASP A 59 -8.58 -21.02 5.24
C ASP A 59 -9.20 -19.86 6.04
N PHE A 60 -8.46 -19.30 7.00
CA PHE A 60 -8.89 -18.12 7.76
C PHE A 60 -9.10 -16.89 6.87
N LEU A 61 -8.16 -16.58 5.98
CA LEU A 61 -8.26 -15.42 5.09
C LEU A 61 -9.44 -15.52 4.13
N SER A 62 -9.80 -16.73 3.72
CA SER A 62 -11.00 -16.97 2.91
C SER A 62 -12.28 -16.62 3.67
N ILE A 63 -12.37 -17.01 4.96
CA ILE A 63 -13.48 -16.62 5.84
C ILE A 63 -13.50 -15.10 6.04
N LEU A 64 -12.33 -14.49 6.28
CA LEU A 64 -12.21 -13.06 6.48
C LEU A 64 -12.68 -12.27 5.26
N LYS A 65 -12.30 -12.72 4.06
CA LYS A 65 -12.75 -12.14 2.79
C LYS A 65 -14.26 -12.21 2.65
N GLU A 66 -14.86 -13.40 2.82
CA GLU A 66 -16.31 -13.59 2.71
C GLU A 66 -17.07 -12.64 3.64
N VAL A 67 -16.67 -12.57 4.91
CA VAL A 67 -17.34 -11.69 5.87
C VAL A 67 -17.12 -10.21 5.53
N THR A 68 -15.94 -9.84 5.02
CA THR A 68 -15.64 -8.45 4.67
C THR A 68 -16.46 -7.98 3.47
N ASP A 69 -16.50 -8.81 2.41
CA ASP A 69 -17.29 -8.54 1.20
C ASP A 69 -18.80 -8.38 1.54
N ASP A 70 -19.29 -9.14 2.52
CA ASP A 70 -20.70 -9.08 2.98
C ASP A 70 -21.07 -7.80 3.75
N CYS A 71 -20.13 -7.19 4.46
CA CYS A 71 -20.50 -6.27 5.55
C CYS A 71 -19.71 -4.97 5.64
N LEU A 72 -18.61 -4.83 4.89
CA LEU A 72 -17.75 -3.66 4.97
C LEU A 72 -17.96 -2.73 3.77
N THR A 73 -18.38 -1.50 4.07
CA THR A 73 -18.53 -0.43 3.08
C THR A 73 -17.56 0.71 3.37
N CYS A 74 -17.25 1.50 2.34
CA CYS A 74 -16.39 2.65 2.47
C CYS A 74 -17.05 3.75 3.31
N MET A 75 -16.36 4.21 4.35
CA MET A 75 -16.87 5.30 5.20
C MET A 75 -17.07 6.62 4.44
N LYS A 76 -16.31 6.84 3.34
CA LYS A 76 -16.40 8.07 2.54
C LYS A 76 -17.57 8.08 1.56
N CYS A 77 -17.79 6.98 0.84
CA CYS A 77 -18.75 6.95 -0.28
C CYS A 77 -19.77 5.80 -0.23
N GLN A 78 -19.76 5.01 0.85
CA GLN A 78 -20.68 3.88 1.11
C GLN A 78 -20.66 2.75 0.08
N GLN A 79 -19.76 2.80 -0.91
CA GLN A 79 -19.53 1.71 -1.86
C GLN A 79 -18.77 0.54 -1.21
N PRO A 80 -18.96 -0.70 -1.68
CA PRO A 80 -18.24 -1.86 -1.16
C PRO A 80 -16.73 -1.76 -1.44
N TYR A 81 -15.95 -2.33 -0.52
CA TYR A 81 -14.53 -2.57 -0.77
C TYR A 81 -14.34 -3.86 -1.58
N ASN A 82 -13.37 -3.84 -2.49
CA ASN A 82 -12.79 -5.04 -3.06
C ASN A 82 -11.74 -5.58 -2.09
N PHE A 83 -11.97 -6.76 -1.52
CA PHE A 83 -11.01 -7.43 -0.64
C PHE A 83 -10.10 -8.36 -1.43
N ARG A 84 -8.79 -8.17 -1.33
CA ARG A 84 -7.78 -9.02 -1.95
C ARG A 84 -6.86 -9.64 -0.90
N ILE A 85 -6.59 -10.93 -1.08
CA ILE A 85 -5.59 -11.68 -0.32
C ILE A 85 -4.30 -11.70 -1.13
N CYS A 86 -3.19 -11.36 -0.48
CA CYS A 86 -1.85 -11.38 -1.06
C CYS A 86 -0.98 -12.34 -0.25
N THR A 87 -0.62 -13.49 -0.83
CA THR A 87 0.19 -14.52 -0.17
C THR A 87 1.59 -14.60 -0.78
N GLY A 88 2.57 -15.08 -0.02
CA GLY A 88 3.91 -15.38 -0.56
C GLY A 88 4.75 -14.12 -0.82
N LEU A 89 4.55 -13.07 -0.03
CA LEU A 89 5.15 -11.75 -0.26
C LEU A 89 6.63 -11.65 0.17
N SER A 90 7.16 -12.68 0.80
CA SER A 90 8.54 -12.77 1.29
C SER A 90 9.05 -14.20 1.23
N TYR A 91 10.35 -14.40 1.46
CA TYR A 91 10.96 -15.72 1.62
C TYR A 91 10.30 -16.54 2.74
N GLU A 92 9.68 -15.86 3.70
CA GLU A 92 8.99 -16.44 4.86
C GLU A 92 7.48 -16.67 4.60
N LYS A 93 7.04 -16.54 3.34
CA LYS A 93 5.65 -16.69 2.91
C LYS A 93 4.67 -15.80 3.69
N ASP A 94 5.03 -14.53 3.88
CA ASP A 94 4.14 -13.59 4.58
C ASP A 94 2.84 -13.35 3.80
N ASN A 95 1.75 -13.12 4.54
CA ASN A 95 0.46 -12.75 3.97
C ASN A 95 0.16 -11.26 4.20
N ALA A 96 -0.69 -10.73 3.34
CA ALA A 96 -1.26 -9.40 3.47
C ALA A 96 -2.71 -9.38 2.96
N ILE A 97 -3.46 -8.40 3.43
CA ILE A 97 -4.80 -8.09 2.96
C ILE A 97 -4.84 -6.67 2.42
N GLU A 98 -5.63 -6.47 1.37
CA GLU A 98 -5.84 -5.21 0.68
C GLU A 98 -7.35 -4.94 0.54
N LEU A 99 -7.76 -3.71 0.84
CA LEU A 99 -9.10 -3.19 0.63
C LEU A 99 -9.03 -2.04 -0.35
N THR A 100 -9.75 -2.13 -1.48
CA THR A 100 -9.85 -1.02 -2.44
C THR A 100 -11.30 -0.62 -2.63
N CYS A 101 -11.65 0.64 -2.38
CA CYS A 101 -13.00 1.13 -2.60
C CYS A 101 -13.26 1.32 -4.09
N SER A 102 -14.31 0.69 -4.62
CA SER A 102 -14.72 0.81 -6.02
C SER A 102 -15.22 2.20 -6.41
N GLY A 103 -15.75 2.97 -5.45
CA GLY A 103 -16.27 4.32 -5.70
C GLY A 103 -15.19 5.41 -5.65
N CYS A 104 -14.54 5.56 -4.49
CA CYS A 104 -13.58 6.65 -4.25
C CYS A 104 -12.11 6.27 -4.48
N GLY A 105 -11.81 5.01 -4.80
CA GLY A 105 -10.43 4.53 -4.99
C GLY A 105 -9.63 4.36 -3.70
N GLY A 106 -10.21 4.64 -2.52
CA GLY A 106 -9.51 4.52 -1.24
C GLY A 106 -8.93 3.11 -1.04
N CYS A 107 -7.62 3.03 -0.78
CA CYS A 107 -6.89 1.77 -0.65
C CYS A 107 -6.28 1.63 0.76
N PHE A 108 -6.46 0.47 1.39
CA PHE A 108 -5.88 0.15 2.70
C PHE A 108 -5.21 -1.22 2.64
N THR A 109 -3.96 -1.30 3.08
CA THR A 109 -3.17 -2.55 3.04
C THR A 109 -2.59 -2.86 4.41
N HIS A 110 -2.54 -4.15 4.77
CA HIS A 110 -1.93 -4.61 6.02
C HIS A 110 -1.23 -5.96 5.83
N SER A 111 -0.03 -6.11 6.39
CA SER A 111 0.79 -7.31 6.30
C SER A 111 1.14 -7.82 7.69
N GLU A 112 1.36 -9.13 7.83
CA GLU A 112 1.65 -9.78 9.11
C GLU A 112 2.89 -9.21 9.83
N LYS A 113 4.04 -9.16 9.14
CA LYS A 113 5.35 -8.88 9.77
C LYS A 113 5.86 -7.46 9.65
N ARG A 114 5.21 -6.62 8.87
CA ARG A 114 5.71 -5.28 8.57
C ARG A 114 4.72 -4.26 9.14
N SER A 115 5.22 -3.42 10.04
CA SER A 115 4.46 -2.33 10.69
C SER A 115 3.80 -1.39 9.68
N HIS A 116 4.41 -1.22 8.50
CA HIS A 116 3.84 -0.50 7.37
C HIS A 116 4.27 -1.18 6.07
N VAL A 117 3.30 -1.63 5.27
CA VAL A 117 3.52 -2.01 3.87
C VAL A 117 2.37 -1.50 3.04
N THR A 118 2.64 -0.39 2.38
CA THR A 118 1.93 0.02 1.18
C THR A 118 2.39 -0.86 0.04
N TYR A 119 1.67 -1.94 -0.22
CA TYR A 119 1.64 -2.47 -1.58
C TYR A 119 0.49 -1.76 -2.29
N PHE A 120 0.88 -0.90 -3.24
CA PHE A 120 0.03 -0.17 -4.16
C PHE A 120 -0.97 0.76 -3.48
N ASN A 121 -0.48 1.97 -3.15
CA ASN A 121 -1.34 3.12 -3.32
C ASN A 121 -1.63 3.28 -4.82
N PHE A 122 -2.57 2.47 -5.33
CA PHE A 122 -2.92 2.40 -6.74
C PHE A 122 -3.28 3.78 -7.28
N GLU A 123 -3.91 4.61 -6.47
CA GLU A 123 -4.24 5.99 -6.81
C GLU A 123 -2.99 6.85 -7.03
N THR A 124 -2.01 6.79 -6.11
CA THR A 124 -0.72 7.46 -6.28
C THR A 124 0.05 6.93 -7.49
N TRP A 125 0.11 5.61 -7.68
CA TRP A 125 0.76 5.01 -8.85
C TRP A 125 0.07 5.43 -10.16
N ARG A 126 -1.26 5.38 -10.19
CA ARG A 126 -2.09 5.80 -11.33
C ARG A 126 -1.88 7.27 -11.66
N GLU A 127 -1.78 8.13 -10.65
CA GLU A 127 -1.49 9.54 -10.86
C GLU A 127 -0.08 9.74 -11.42
N VAL A 128 0.93 9.01 -10.92
CA VAL A 128 2.26 9.01 -11.52
C VAL A 128 2.22 8.58 -12.99
N GLU A 129 1.50 7.53 -13.35
CA GLU A 129 1.36 7.08 -14.74
C GLU A 129 0.63 8.11 -15.61
N ASN A 130 -0.43 8.74 -15.10
CA ASN A 130 -1.14 9.81 -15.79
C ASN A 130 -0.23 11.00 -16.08
N LEU A 131 0.54 11.42 -15.09
CA LEU A 131 1.52 12.51 -15.22
C LEU A 131 2.67 12.12 -16.13
N ARG A 132 3.16 10.87 -16.07
CA ARG A 132 4.20 10.36 -16.98
C ARG A 132 3.77 10.47 -18.44
N LYS A 133 2.53 10.15 -18.77
CA LYS A 133 1.98 10.30 -20.14
C LYS A 133 1.91 11.77 -20.60
N ARG A 134 1.72 12.70 -19.67
CA ARG A 134 1.66 14.15 -19.91
C ARG A 134 3.02 14.83 -19.82
N SER A 135 4.06 14.10 -19.44
CA SER A 135 5.36 14.67 -19.13
C SER A 135 6.04 15.25 -20.38
N ARG A 136 6.34 16.55 -20.33
CA ARG A 136 7.16 17.24 -21.32
C ARG A 136 8.28 17.97 -20.59
N GLY A 137 9.52 17.57 -20.86
CA GLY A 137 10.72 18.25 -20.34
C GLY A 137 11.37 17.64 -19.09
N PHE A 138 10.76 16.65 -18.44
CA PHE A 138 11.35 15.81 -17.39
C PHE A 138 10.54 14.52 -17.22
N THR A 139 11.12 13.51 -16.57
CA THR A 139 10.50 12.20 -16.33
C THR A 139 9.95 12.13 -14.90
N ILE A 140 8.87 11.37 -14.67
CA ILE A 140 8.38 11.01 -13.33
C ILE A 140 8.31 9.50 -13.18
N SER A 141 8.82 9.00 -12.05
CA SER A 141 8.95 7.58 -11.73
C SER A 141 8.39 7.27 -10.35
N TYR A 142 7.60 6.19 -10.26
CA TYR A 142 7.14 5.65 -8.99
C TYR A 142 8.14 4.60 -8.53
N ARG A 143 8.76 4.79 -7.36
CA ARG A 143 9.79 3.88 -6.84
C ARG A 143 9.47 3.48 -5.40
N LEU A 144 9.74 2.23 -5.06
CA LEU A 144 9.69 1.73 -3.69
C LEU A 144 11.10 1.86 -3.10
N SER A 145 11.32 2.87 -2.27
CA SER A 145 12.63 3.15 -1.67
C SER A 145 12.56 3.10 -0.15
N TYR A 146 13.62 2.61 0.49
CA TYR A 146 13.79 2.67 1.94
C TYR A 146 14.14 4.08 2.45
N SER A 147 14.39 5.02 1.55
CA SER A 147 14.63 6.41 1.89
C SER A 147 13.50 6.98 2.77
N PRO A 148 13.81 7.81 3.79
CA PRO A 148 12.79 8.53 4.54
C PRO A 148 12.09 9.60 3.68
N LYS A 149 12.66 9.96 2.52
CA LYS A 149 12.18 11.01 1.63
C LYS A 149 10.92 10.59 0.88
N LYS A 150 9.93 11.49 0.81
CA LYS A 150 8.67 11.32 0.06
C LYS A 150 8.90 11.46 -1.45
N ALA A 151 9.63 12.48 -1.87
CA ALA A 151 9.95 12.70 -3.28
C ALA A 151 11.34 13.32 -3.45
N LEU A 152 11.99 12.98 -4.57
CA LEU A 152 13.33 13.43 -4.93
C LEU A 152 13.33 13.93 -6.38
N LEU A 153 13.95 15.08 -6.64
CA LEU A 153 14.19 15.57 -8.00
C LEU A 153 15.68 15.45 -8.35
N TYR A 154 15.96 14.71 -9.42
CA TYR A 154 17.28 14.53 -9.98
C TYR A 154 17.46 15.50 -11.14
N ILE A 155 18.50 16.33 -11.07
CA ILE A 155 18.94 17.19 -12.16
C ILE A 155 20.37 16.79 -12.51
N TYR A 156 20.55 16.29 -13.72
CA TYR A 156 21.84 15.82 -14.21
C TYR A 156 22.72 16.98 -14.65
N ASP A 157 24.03 16.83 -14.47
CA ASP A 157 25.01 17.83 -14.90
C ASP A 157 25.06 17.93 -16.44
N ASN A 158 24.87 16.80 -17.13
CA ASN A 158 24.66 16.78 -18.57
C ASN A 158 23.23 17.25 -18.91
N LYS A 159 23.12 18.43 -19.52
CA LYS A 159 21.82 19.04 -19.92
C LYS A 159 21.05 18.24 -20.99
N GLU A 160 21.70 17.29 -21.67
CA GLU A 160 21.02 16.37 -22.60
C GLU A 160 20.19 15.31 -21.84
N MET A 161 20.57 14.99 -20.60
CA MET A 161 19.79 14.10 -19.75
C MET A 161 18.61 14.85 -19.15
N ARG A 162 17.42 14.26 -19.29
CA ARG A 162 16.19 14.83 -18.75
C ARG A 162 16.21 14.70 -17.22
N PRO A 163 15.80 15.76 -16.48
CA PRO A 163 15.56 15.63 -15.05
C PRO A 163 14.57 14.50 -14.73
N GLU A 164 14.67 13.93 -13.54
CA GLU A 164 13.79 12.83 -13.11
C GLU A 164 13.21 13.12 -11.71
N LEU A 165 11.88 13.12 -11.60
CA LEU A 165 11.16 13.16 -10.33
C LEU A 165 10.86 11.75 -9.85
N TRP A 166 11.36 11.37 -8.68
CA TRP A 166 11.08 10.10 -8.03
C TRP A 166 10.05 10.31 -6.94
N ILE A 167 8.99 9.52 -6.99
CA ILE A 167 7.91 9.45 -5.99
C ILE A 167 8.11 8.17 -5.18
N ASN A 168 8.29 8.31 -3.86
CA ASN A 168 8.47 7.17 -2.97
C ASN A 168 7.11 6.56 -2.58
N GLY A 169 6.77 5.45 -3.20
CA GLY A 169 5.54 4.70 -2.94
C GLY A 169 5.40 4.16 -1.51
N ASN A 170 6.50 4.07 -0.76
CA ASN A 170 6.47 3.67 0.65
C ASN A 170 6.06 4.83 1.59
N ARG A 171 6.03 6.08 1.10
CA ARG A 171 5.87 7.28 1.92
C ARG A 171 4.70 8.19 1.49
N ILE A 172 4.20 8.04 0.26
CA ILE A 172 3.11 8.87 -0.29
C ILE A 172 1.80 8.08 -0.31
N PHE A 173 0.83 8.58 0.45
CA PHE A 173 -0.47 7.93 0.69
C PHE A 173 -1.65 8.64 0.01
N GLU A 174 -1.45 9.85 -0.50
CA GLU A 174 -2.47 10.64 -1.19
C GLU A 174 -2.00 10.96 -2.61
N ALA A 175 -2.87 10.76 -3.61
CA ALA A 175 -2.53 11.00 -5.01
C ALA A 175 -2.30 12.50 -5.28
N GLU A 176 -3.00 13.35 -4.54
CA GLU A 176 -2.88 14.81 -4.58
C GLU A 176 -1.45 15.27 -4.23
N GLU A 177 -0.76 14.59 -3.30
CA GLU A 177 0.65 14.89 -2.97
C GLU A 177 1.56 14.72 -4.20
N VAL A 178 1.30 13.72 -5.05
CA VAL A 178 2.08 13.48 -6.29
C VAL A 178 2.02 14.69 -7.21
N LYS A 179 0.82 15.24 -7.39
CA LYS A 179 0.61 16.41 -8.27
C LYS A 179 1.33 17.64 -7.72
N SER A 180 1.30 17.86 -6.41
CA SER A 180 2.05 18.95 -5.76
C SER A 180 3.55 18.84 -6.02
N TYR A 181 4.14 17.64 -5.88
CA TYR A 181 5.56 17.42 -6.19
C TYR A 181 5.87 17.61 -7.68
N TRP A 182 4.96 17.20 -8.56
CA TRP A 182 5.09 17.42 -10.00
C TRP A 182 5.07 18.91 -10.36
N ASP A 183 4.12 19.67 -9.83
CA ASP A 183 3.99 21.10 -10.09
C ASP A 183 5.18 21.89 -9.53
N TYR A 184 5.64 21.54 -8.34
CA TYR A 184 6.84 22.13 -7.75
C TYR A 184 8.11 21.83 -8.56
N SER A 185 8.27 20.57 -9.01
CA SER A 185 9.41 20.17 -9.84
C SER A 185 9.46 20.92 -11.17
N LYS A 186 8.32 21.19 -11.80
CA LYS A 186 8.27 22.03 -13.02
C LYS A 186 8.86 23.42 -12.78
N GLY A 187 8.54 24.02 -11.64
CA GLY A 187 9.09 25.32 -11.24
C GLY A 187 10.61 25.29 -11.13
N LEU A 188 11.14 24.33 -10.36
CA LEU A 188 12.58 24.14 -10.19
C LEU A 188 13.27 23.88 -11.54
N ILE A 189 12.73 22.99 -12.38
CA ILE A 189 13.34 22.70 -13.69
C ILE A 189 13.34 23.93 -14.61
N LYS A 190 12.32 24.80 -14.51
CA LYS A 190 12.29 26.07 -15.28
C LYS A 190 13.40 27.01 -14.83
N GLN A 191 13.55 27.22 -13.52
CA GLN A 191 14.62 28.03 -12.93
C GLN A 191 16.01 27.49 -13.35
N TRP A 192 16.19 26.17 -13.29
CA TRP A 192 17.45 25.52 -13.68
C TRP A 192 17.83 25.80 -15.13
N LYS A 193 16.85 25.72 -16.04
CA LYS A 193 17.04 26.04 -17.46
C LYS A 193 17.42 27.50 -17.70
N MET A 194 17.00 28.40 -16.81
CA MET A 194 17.37 29.82 -16.83
C MET A 194 18.71 30.11 -16.12
N ASN A 195 19.40 29.06 -15.62
CA ASN A 195 20.60 29.15 -14.78
C ASN A 195 20.37 29.97 -13.50
N GLU A 196 19.14 29.97 -13.00
CA GLU A 196 18.80 30.54 -11.70
C GLU A 196 19.17 29.56 -10.58
N GLU A 197 19.43 30.11 -9.39
CA GLU A 197 19.70 29.30 -8.20
C GLU A 197 18.40 28.61 -7.74
N LEU A 198 18.43 27.28 -7.62
CA LEU A 198 17.24 26.47 -7.34
C LEU A 198 16.89 26.42 -5.86
N GLN A 199 17.82 25.86 -5.09
CA GLN A 199 17.74 25.63 -3.66
C GLN A 199 19.16 25.45 -3.13
N PRO A 200 19.46 25.91 -1.91
CA PRO A 200 20.80 25.83 -1.34
C PRO A 200 21.19 24.41 -0.88
N VAL A 201 20.20 23.55 -0.58
CA VAL A 201 20.45 22.20 -0.03
C VAL A 201 20.16 21.14 -1.09
N PHE A 202 21.21 20.51 -1.59
CA PHE A 202 21.14 19.36 -2.48
C PHE A 202 22.23 18.34 -2.12
N ILE A 203 22.01 17.09 -2.51
CA ILE A 203 23.04 16.05 -2.45
C ILE A 203 23.68 15.99 -3.84
N GLN A 204 24.99 16.24 -3.92
CA GLN A 204 25.75 16.01 -5.13
C GLN A 204 26.13 14.52 -5.20
N ILE A 205 25.80 13.88 -6.31
CA ILE A 205 26.37 12.60 -6.75
C ILE A 205 27.16 12.82 -8.04
N GLU A 206 27.93 11.83 -8.47
CA GLU A 206 28.93 11.97 -9.55
C GLU A 206 28.44 12.72 -10.81
N ASN A 207 27.17 12.56 -11.19
CA ASN A 207 26.60 13.15 -12.40
C ASN A 207 25.27 13.89 -12.20
N ALA A 208 24.87 14.15 -10.96
CA ALA A 208 23.59 14.78 -10.67
C ALA A 208 23.53 15.49 -9.32
N LYS A 209 22.65 16.49 -9.27
CA LYS A 209 22.16 17.12 -8.05
C LYS A 209 20.80 16.53 -7.68
N ILE A 210 20.66 16.09 -6.44
CA ILE A 210 19.44 15.52 -5.89
C ILE A 210 18.82 16.50 -4.90
N TYR A 211 17.60 16.93 -5.20
CA TYR A 211 16.80 17.82 -4.35
C TYR A 211 15.73 17.02 -3.62
N SER A 212 15.64 17.19 -2.31
CA SER A 212 14.60 16.59 -1.47
C SER A 212 13.37 17.47 -1.47
N LEU A 213 12.19 16.91 -1.78
CA LEU A 213 10.95 17.68 -1.89
C LEU A 213 10.04 17.54 -0.65
N ASP A 214 10.51 16.96 0.45
CA ASP A 214 9.68 16.60 1.62
C ASP A 214 8.81 17.74 2.19
N GLU A 215 9.23 19.00 2.06
CA GLU A 215 8.60 20.16 2.70
C GLU A 215 7.54 20.89 1.86
N VAL A 216 6.99 20.29 0.80
CA VAL A 216 5.81 20.88 0.10
C VAL A 216 4.55 20.87 0.99
N SER A 217 4.66 20.51 2.27
CA SER A 217 3.62 20.73 3.27
C SER A 217 3.57 22.20 3.71
N LYS A 218 2.53 22.89 3.19
CA LYS A 218 2.01 24.22 3.56
C LYS A 218 2.62 25.40 2.80
N GLY A 219 2.14 25.61 1.58
CA GLY A 219 1.92 26.97 1.07
C GLY A 219 0.44 27.30 1.26
N ASP A 220 0.16 28.42 1.92
CA ASP A 220 -1.17 29.04 2.04
C ASP A 220 -1.84 29.26 0.67
#